data_AF-A0A7S1SPW6-F1
#
_entry.id   AF-A0A7S1SPW6-F1
#
_cell.length_a   1.000
_cell.length_b   1.000
_cell.length_c   1.000
_cell.angle_alpha   90.00
_cell.angle_beta   90.00
_cell.angle_gamma   90.00
#
_symmetry.space_group_name_H-M   'P 1'
#
loop_
_entity.id
_entity.type
_entity.pdbx_description
1 polymer ?
#
loop_
_entity_poly.entity_id
_entity_poly.type
_entity_poly.pdbx_seq_one_letter_code
_entity_poly.pdbx_strand_id
1 'polypeptide(L)'
;AIRRCEELTDRIATLPPSPAVVDAVDEISDTVCQVLDPASLCRQVAVAEEWRAAALRVCIDMEGFVQTLNTNRVLFSALSATVAAGDRQGGGFWEFPEQETVARALLRDFHLGGIHLEAEAQERVSASTWRR
;
A
#
# COMPACT_ATOMS: atom_id res chain seq x y z
N ALA A 1 8.51 6.59 -8.07
CA ALA A 1 7.52 5.79 -7.32
C ALA A 1 7.26 4.45 -8.01
N ILE A 2 6.46 4.38 -9.09
CA ILE A 2 5.99 3.12 -9.70
C ILE A 2 7.09 2.05 -9.85
N ARG A 3 8.17 2.33 -10.60
CA ARG A 3 9.28 1.38 -10.79
C ARG A 3 9.87 0.85 -9.48
N ARG A 4 10.02 1.72 -8.48
CA ARG A 4 10.54 1.33 -7.16
C ARG A 4 9.57 0.39 -6.44
N CYS A 5 8.28 0.66 -6.51
CA CYS A 5 7.25 -0.22 -5.95
C CYS A 5 7.21 -1.59 -6.67
N GLU A 6 7.42 -1.62 -7.98
CA GLU A 6 7.55 -2.87 -8.75
C GLU A 6 8.78 -3.68 -8.31
N GLU A 7 9.95 -3.04 -8.20
CA GLU A 7 11.18 -3.68 -7.70
C GLU A 7 11.00 -4.23 -6.27
N LEU A 8 10.32 -3.49 -5.39
CA LEU A 8 10.02 -3.93 -4.04
C LEU A 8 9.05 -5.11 -4.04
N THR A 9 8.05 -5.11 -4.92
CA THR A 9 7.10 -6.22 -5.08
C THR A 9 7.82 -7.49 -5.51
N ASP A 10 8.72 -7.41 -6.49
CA ASP A 10 9.53 -8.53 -6.95
C ASP A 10 10.44 -9.06 -5.84
N ARG A 11 11.05 -8.17 -5.07
CA ARG A 11 11.85 -8.55 -3.89
C ARG A 11 10.98 -9.28 -2.86
N ILE A 12 9.83 -8.73 -2.48
CA ILE A 12 8.92 -9.31 -1.49
C ILE A 12 8.47 -10.71 -1.89
N ALA A 13 8.24 -10.96 -3.19
CA ALA A 13 7.86 -12.27 -3.71
C ALA A 13 8.87 -13.39 -3.37
N THR A 14 10.12 -13.03 -3.07
CA THR A 14 11.21 -13.98 -2.78
C THR A 14 11.59 -14.03 -1.29
N LEU A 15 11.07 -13.12 -0.47
CA LEU A 15 11.42 -13.06 0.95
C LEU A 15 10.70 -14.15 1.75
N PRO A 16 11.38 -14.82 2.70
CA PRO A 16 10.70 -15.66 3.66
C PRO A 16 9.88 -14.81 4.65
N PRO A 17 8.84 -15.38 5.27
CA PRO A 17 8.07 -14.72 6.33
C PRO A 17 8.98 -14.20 7.45
N SER A 18 9.09 -12.88 7.57
CA SER A 18 10.02 -12.20 8.48
C SER A 18 9.67 -10.71 8.59
N PRO A 19 10.14 -10.01 9.64
CA PRO A 19 9.93 -8.56 9.76
C PRO A 19 10.39 -7.76 8.53
N ALA A 20 11.40 -8.24 7.79
CA ALA A 20 11.86 -7.63 6.54
C ALA A 20 10.77 -7.54 5.44
N VAL A 21 9.76 -8.41 5.47
CA VAL A 21 8.58 -8.29 4.58
C VAL A 21 7.74 -7.07 4.97
N VAL A 22 7.56 -6.82 6.28
CA VAL A 22 6.82 -5.66 6.77
C VAL A 22 7.53 -4.39 6.34
N ASP A 23 8.84 -4.30 6.61
CA ASP A 23 9.65 -3.13 6.25
C ASP A 23 9.60 -2.85 4.74
N ALA A 24 9.63 -3.90 3.90
CA ALA A 24 9.56 -3.73 2.45
C ALA A 24 8.16 -3.31 1.95
N VAL A 25 7.08 -3.77 2.58
CA VAL A 25 5.71 -3.31 2.25
C VAL A 25 5.49 -1.88 2.75
N ASP A 26 6.03 -1.54 3.92
CA ASP A 26 6.01 -0.17 4.45
C ASP A 26 6.77 0.79 3.53
N GLU A 27 7.93 0.37 3.00
CA GLU A 27 8.70 1.14 2.02
C GLU A 27 7.91 1.41 0.72
N ILE A 28 7.01 0.51 0.32
CA ILE A 28 6.08 0.77 -0.80
C ILE A 28 5.14 1.93 -0.45
N SER A 29 4.55 1.91 0.73
CA SER A 29 3.67 2.99 1.22
C SER A 29 4.42 4.32 1.24
N ASP A 30 5.62 4.37 1.82
CA ASP A 30 6.47 5.56 1.84
C ASP A 30 6.78 6.08 0.44
N THR A 31 7.14 5.18 -0.48
CA THR A 31 7.45 5.53 -1.88
C THR A 31 6.26 6.17 -2.60
N VAL A 32 5.05 5.73 -2.30
CA VAL A 32 3.82 6.31 -2.84
C VAL A 32 3.51 7.65 -2.16
N CYS A 33 3.56 7.71 -0.82
CA CYS A 33 3.24 8.92 -0.03
C CYS A 33 4.17 10.09 -0.39
N GLN A 34 5.45 9.83 -0.70
CA GLN A 34 6.38 10.84 -1.20
C GLN A 34 5.92 11.56 -2.48
N VAL A 35 4.99 10.97 -3.24
CA VAL A 35 4.36 11.59 -4.42
C VAL A 35 2.96 12.11 -4.07
N LEU A 36 2.15 11.30 -3.38
CA LEU A 36 0.76 11.63 -3.09
C LEU A 36 0.60 12.80 -2.13
N ASP A 37 1.42 12.90 -1.08
CA ASP A 37 1.32 13.97 -0.09
C ASP A 37 1.57 15.36 -0.70
N PRO A 38 2.67 15.61 -1.43
CA PRO A 38 2.89 16.91 -2.06
C PRO A 38 1.88 17.20 -3.18
N ALA A 39 1.44 16.19 -3.94
CA ALA A 39 0.39 16.37 -4.95
C ALA A 39 -0.94 16.77 -4.30
N SER A 40 -1.34 16.07 -3.23
CA SER A 40 -2.56 16.34 -2.49
C SER A 40 -2.53 17.73 -1.85
N LEU A 41 -1.38 18.15 -1.31
CA LEU A 41 -1.18 19.50 -0.80
C LEU A 41 -1.28 20.54 -1.93
N CYS A 42 -0.54 20.34 -3.02
CA CYS A 42 -0.52 21.26 -4.17
C CYS A 42 -1.91 21.49 -4.75
N ARG A 43 -2.72 20.44 -4.90
CA ARG A 43 -4.11 20.52 -5.37
C ARG A 43 -4.98 21.44 -4.50
N GLN A 44 -4.70 21.52 -3.20
CA GLN A 44 -5.49 22.28 -2.23
C GLN A 44 -5.04 23.73 -2.09
N VAL A 45 -3.72 23.99 -2.15
CA VAL A 45 -3.16 25.29 -1.76
C VAL A 45 -2.59 26.11 -2.91
N ALA A 46 -2.37 25.52 -4.09
CA ALA A 46 -1.77 26.26 -5.20
C ALA A 46 -2.72 27.35 -5.71
N VAL A 47 -2.18 28.56 -5.88
CA VAL A 47 -2.93 29.71 -6.42
C VAL A 47 -3.20 29.55 -7.91
N ALA A 48 -2.27 28.91 -8.62
CA ALA A 48 -2.32 28.73 -10.06
C ALA A 48 -3.15 27.49 -10.44
N GLU A 49 -4.13 27.69 -11.32
CA GLU A 49 -5.09 26.64 -11.71
C GLU A 49 -4.40 25.45 -12.37
N GLU A 50 -3.41 25.72 -13.22
CA GLU A 50 -2.67 24.71 -13.95
C GLU A 50 -1.87 23.78 -13.01
N TRP A 51 -1.41 24.30 -11.87
CA TRP A 51 -0.75 23.49 -10.84
C TRP A 51 -1.74 22.61 -10.11
N ARG A 52 -2.92 23.15 -9.74
CA ARG A 52 -3.98 22.35 -9.10
C ARG A 52 -4.46 21.23 -10.01
N ALA A 53 -4.65 21.51 -11.30
CA ALA A 53 -5.08 20.53 -12.30
C ALA A 53 -4.03 19.44 -12.52
N ALA A 54 -2.75 19.81 -12.64
CA ALA A 54 -1.66 18.84 -12.76
C ALA A 54 -1.54 17.95 -11.51
N ALA A 55 -1.64 18.56 -10.32
CA ALA A 55 -1.60 17.83 -9.05
C ALA A 55 -2.80 16.87 -8.88
N LEU A 56 -4.01 17.30 -9.24
CA LEU A 56 -5.19 16.43 -9.28
C LEU A 56 -4.97 15.24 -10.21
N ARG A 57 -4.37 15.45 -11.39
CA ARG A 57 -4.09 14.36 -12.31
C ARG A 57 -3.13 13.34 -11.71
N VAL A 58 -2.07 13.79 -11.04
CA VAL A 58 -1.13 12.91 -10.32
C VAL A 58 -1.85 12.13 -9.22
N CYS A 59 -2.71 12.77 -8.41
CA CYS A 59 -3.49 12.08 -7.39
C CYS A 59 -4.35 10.97 -8.00
N ILE A 60 -5.09 11.26 -9.08
CA ILE A 60 -5.94 10.27 -9.75
C ILE A 60 -5.12 9.08 -10.25
N ASP A 61 -4.03 9.35 -10.98
CA ASP A 61 -3.20 8.29 -11.56
C ASP A 61 -2.54 7.43 -10.46
N MET A 62 -2.06 8.05 -9.38
CA MET A 62 -1.44 7.36 -8.25
C MET A 62 -2.44 6.61 -7.37
N GLU A 63 -3.66 7.11 -7.18
CA GLU A 63 -4.73 6.39 -6.48
C GLU A 63 -5.09 5.09 -7.22
N GLY A 64 -5.13 5.13 -8.55
CA GLY A 64 -5.31 3.94 -9.37
C GLY A 64 -4.19 2.94 -9.17
N PHE A 65 -2.94 3.42 -9.13
CA PHE A 65 -1.78 2.57 -8.85
C PHE A 65 -1.82 1.98 -7.44
N VAL A 66 -2.13 2.77 -6.40
CA VAL A 66 -2.32 2.28 -5.01
C VAL A 66 -3.37 1.19 -4.95
N GLN A 67 -4.45 1.32 -5.72
CA GLN A 67 -5.47 0.28 -5.75
C GLN A 67 -4.94 -1.05 -6.34
N THR A 68 -4.05 -1.00 -7.33
CA THR A 68 -3.37 -2.21 -7.82
C THR A 68 -2.46 -2.84 -6.76
N LEU A 69 -1.81 -2.03 -5.92
CA LEU A 69 -0.99 -2.50 -4.81
C LEU A 69 -1.86 -3.14 -3.72
N ASN A 70 -2.94 -2.48 -3.29
CA ASN A 70 -3.85 -2.97 -2.24
C ASN A 70 -4.66 -4.21 -2.66
N THR A 71 -4.69 -4.54 -3.95
CA THR A 71 -5.29 -5.78 -4.47
C THR A 71 -4.25 -6.80 -4.95
N ASN A 72 -2.96 -6.55 -4.70
CA ASN A 72 -1.88 -7.45 -5.07
C ASN A 72 -1.80 -8.66 -4.13
N ARG A 73 -2.11 -9.85 -4.65
CA ARG A 73 -2.10 -11.11 -3.88
C ARG A 73 -0.71 -11.56 -3.42
N VAL A 74 0.36 -11.18 -4.13
CA VAL A 74 1.74 -11.51 -3.74
C VAL A 74 2.10 -10.76 -2.47
N LEU A 75 1.88 -9.44 -2.45
CA LEU A 75 2.13 -8.60 -1.28
C LEU A 75 1.29 -9.06 -0.08
N PHE A 76 -0.02 -9.26 -0.31
CA PHE A 76 -0.94 -9.73 0.73
C PHE A 76 -0.52 -11.09 1.30
N SER A 77 -0.18 -12.06 0.44
CA SER A 77 0.20 -13.40 0.88
C SER A 77 1.51 -13.38 1.67
N ALA A 78 2.51 -12.62 1.23
CA ALA A 78 3.77 -12.50 1.93
C ALA A 78 3.57 -11.88 3.33
N LEU A 79 2.83 -10.77 3.42
CA LEU A 79 2.56 -10.10 4.68
C LEU A 79 1.71 -10.95 5.64
N SER A 80 0.69 -11.63 5.11
CA SER A 80 -0.16 -12.55 5.89
C SER A 80 0.65 -13.71 6.48
N ALA A 81 1.55 -14.29 5.69
CA ALA A 81 2.43 -15.35 6.15
C ALA A 81 3.40 -14.86 7.24
N THR A 82 3.92 -13.63 7.11
CA THR A 82 4.75 -12.98 8.15
C THR A 82 4.00 -12.80 9.46
N VAL A 83 2.78 -12.25 9.42
CA VAL A 83 1.97 -12.07 10.63
C VAL A 83 1.64 -13.42 11.27
N ALA A 84 1.27 -14.43 10.48
CA ALA A 84 1.02 -15.78 10.98
C ALA A 84 2.27 -16.48 11.53
N ALA A 85 3.46 -16.15 11.05
CA ALA A 85 4.72 -16.62 11.62
C ALA A 85 4.98 -15.96 12.98
N GLY A 86 4.79 -14.65 13.09
CA GLY A 86 4.87 -13.91 14.35
C GLY A 86 3.89 -14.42 15.42
N ASP A 87 2.64 -14.65 15.05
CA ASP A 87 1.60 -15.18 15.94
C ASP A 87 1.97 -16.56 16.51
N ARG A 88 2.60 -17.42 15.70
CA ARG A 88 3.02 -18.77 16.13
C ARG A 88 4.26 -18.77 17.00
N GLN A 89 5.24 -17.92 16.68
CA GLN A 89 6.51 -17.86 17.40
C GLN A 89 6.39 -17.09 18.72
N GLY A 90 5.48 -16.10 18.78
CA GLY A 90 5.30 -15.26 19.96
C GLY A 90 6.46 -14.27 20.14
N GLY A 91 6.82 -14.02 21.40
CA GLY A 91 7.87 -13.04 21.75
C GLY A 91 9.21 -13.35 21.07
N GLY A 92 9.81 -12.32 20.47
CA GLY A 92 11.13 -12.40 19.81
C GLY A 92 11.10 -12.67 18.30
N PHE A 93 9.92 -12.77 17.66
CA PHE A 93 9.82 -12.72 16.20
C PHE A 93 10.00 -11.29 15.66
N TRP A 94 9.35 -10.33 16.31
CA TRP A 94 9.47 -8.91 16.01
C TRP A 94 10.69 -8.31 16.70
N GLU A 95 11.41 -7.42 16.02
CA GLU A 95 12.50 -6.66 16.63
C GLU A 95 11.94 -5.57 17.54
N PHE A 96 10.83 -4.96 17.13
CA PHE A 96 10.12 -3.93 17.89
C PHE A 96 8.60 -4.19 17.90
N PRO A 97 7.87 -3.84 18.98
CA PRO A 97 6.42 -3.98 19.05
C PRO A 97 5.67 -3.27 17.91
N GLU A 98 6.22 -2.18 17.40
CA GLU A 98 5.65 -1.37 16.33
C GLU A 98 5.56 -2.13 15.01
N GLN A 99 6.50 -3.06 14.73
CA GLN A 99 6.48 -3.84 13.48
C GLN A 99 5.23 -4.72 13.38
N GLU A 100 4.79 -5.32 14.49
CA GLU A 100 3.53 -6.07 14.51
C GLU A 100 2.33 -5.14 14.23
N THR A 101 2.35 -3.95 14.84
CA THR A 101 1.29 -2.96 14.68
C THR A 101 1.18 -2.48 13.23
N VAL A 102 2.32 -2.17 12.61
CA VAL A 102 2.43 -1.78 11.19
C VAL A 102 1.97 -2.92 10.29
N ALA A 103 2.44 -4.16 10.52
CA ALA A 103 2.04 -5.31 9.73
C ALA A 103 0.51 -5.53 9.74
N ARG A 104 -0.12 -5.41 10.90
CA ARG A 104 -1.57 -5.52 11.04
C ARG A 104 -2.31 -4.33 10.43
N ALA A 105 -1.73 -3.13 10.45
CA ALA A 105 -2.29 -1.96 9.76
C ALA A 105 -2.28 -2.16 8.24
N LEU A 106 -1.13 -2.53 7.68
CA LEU A 106 -0.98 -2.81 6.26
C LEU A 106 -1.94 -3.92 5.80
N LEU A 107 -2.11 -5.01 6.56
CA LEU A 107 -3.12 -6.04 6.26
C LEU A 107 -4.55 -5.48 6.21
N ARG A 108 -4.91 -4.56 7.11
CA ARG A 108 -6.21 -3.88 7.05
C ARG A 108 -6.34 -3.06 5.78
N ASP A 109 -5.29 -2.41 5.32
CA ASP A 109 -5.32 -1.61 4.09
C ASP A 109 -5.61 -2.48 2.85
N PHE A 110 -5.02 -3.69 2.76
CA PHE A 110 -5.39 -4.66 1.72
C PHE A 110 -6.88 -5.06 1.81
N HIS A 111 -7.40 -5.29 3.02
CA HIS A 111 -8.82 -5.62 3.20
C HIS A 111 -9.74 -4.46 2.79
N LEU A 112 -9.38 -3.22 3.16
CA LEU A 112 -10.11 -2.02 2.75
C LEU A 112 -10.04 -1.80 1.24
N GLY A 113 -8.91 -2.12 0.61
CA GLY A 113 -8.75 -2.14 -0.85
C GLY A 113 -9.52 -3.25 -1.57
N GLY A 114 -10.13 -4.18 -0.82
CA GLY A 114 -10.97 -5.23 -1.39
C GLY A 114 -10.23 -6.50 -1.81
N ILE A 115 -9.04 -6.78 -1.27
CA ILE A 115 -8.27 -8.02 -1.60
C ILE A 115 -9.09 -9.31 -1.42
N HIS A 116 -10.07 -9.29 -0.52
CA HIS A 116 -10.94 -10.39 -0.15
C HIS A 116 -12.17 -10.56 -1.06
N LEU A 117 -12.41 -9.59 -1.95
CA LEU A 117 -13.55 -9.58 -2.85
C LEU A 117 -13.24 -10.30 -4.17
N GLU A 118 -14.28 -10.83 -4.79
CA GLU A 118 -14.22 -11.31 -6.18
C GLU A 118 -14.04 -10.13 -7.16
N ALA A 119 -13.51 -10.39 -8.35
CA ALA A 119 -13.07 -9.36 -9.29
C ALA A 119 -14.14 -8.29 -9.60
N GLU A 120 -15.40 -8.70 -9.80
CA GLU A 120 -16.53 -7.77 -10.08
C GLU A 120 -16.80 -6.83 -8.88
N ALA A 121 -16.63 -7.31 -7.66
CA ALA A 121 -16.78 -6.49 -6.46
C ALA A 121 -15.55 -5.59 -6.21
N GLN A 122 -14.36 -6.01 -6.61
CA GLN A 122 -13.14 -5.17 -6.59
C GLN A 122 -13.24 -3.98 -7.53
N GLU A 123 -13.81 -4.18 -8.73
CA GLU A 123 -14.04 -3.10 -9.70
C GLU A 123 -15.02 -2.07 -9.14
N ARG A 124 -16.06 -2.50 -8.41
CA ARG A 124 -17.00 -1.59 -7.73
C ARG A 124 -16.37 -0.78 -6.60
N VAL A 125 -15.51 -1.39 -5.78
CA VAL A 125 -14.76 -0.68 -4.73
C VAL A 125 -13.86 0.38 -5.37
N SER A 126 -13.12 -0.02 -6.40
CA SER A 126 -12.26 0.86 -7.18
C SER A 126 -13.07 2.02 -7.76
N ALA A 127 -14.23 1.74 -8.38
CA ALA A 127 -15.15 2.73 -8.93
C ALA A 127 -15.71 3.72 -7.89
N SER A 128 -15.86 3.28 -6.63
CA SER A 128 -16.42 4.09 -5.54
C SER A 128 -15.42 5.04 -4.88
N THR A 129 -14.14 4.67 -4.88
CA THR A 129 -13.04 5.52 -4.37
C THR A 129 -12.93 6.82 -5.17
N TRP A 130 -13.26 6.81 -6.47
CA TRP A 130 -13.25 8.00 -7.36
C TRP A 130 -14.38 9.01 -7.12
N ARG A 131 -15.34 8.74 -6.22
CA ARG A 131 -16.51 9.62 -6.00
C ARG A 131 -16.37 10.54 -4.78
N ARG A 132 -15.23 10.53 -4.09
CA ARG A 132 -14.98 11.39 -2.92
C ARG A 132 -13.94 12.47 -3.22
#